data_AF-A0A938SG83-F1
#
_entry.id   AF-A0A938SG83-F1
#
_cell.length_a   1.000
_cell.length_b   1.000
_cell.length_c   1.000
_cell.angle_alpha   90.00
_cell.angle_beta   90.00
_cell.angle_gamma   90.00
#
_symmetry.space_group_name_H-M   'P 1'
#
loop_
_entity.id
_entity.type
_entity.pdbx_description
1 polymer ?
#
loop_
_entity_poly.entity_id
_entity_poly.type
_entity_poly.pdbx_seq_one_letter_code
_entity_poly.pdbx_strand_id
1 'polypeptide(L)'
;MTIARKLFLGFLGLIFLIAFLAAFGVYHVRELQRDTDRAEQYRRNALTLREIQLRLRDTRDAFASFLRTGDEAHSLAFEHLTVSVSKELARLVYGCTEEEERRLSAIRAGHVHLTRDLRVLMESRKGAAHTTATVPRAVDEQMDGIYRNVEETIVLFGDRVNDQVRMAEADARAAFTFMAIDGILAVIAGCAIAVAIAGQITGPVHRLA
;
A
#
# COMPACT_ATOMS: atom_id res chain seq x y z
N MET A 1 8.81 43.88 37.15
CA MET A 1 9.50 42.97 36.19
C MET A 1 10.58 43.76 35.45
N THR A 2 11.82 43.28 35.40
CA THR A 2 12.92 43.91 34.65
C THR A 2 12.72 43.77 33.14
N ILE A 3 13.25 44.71 32.35
CA ILE A 3 13.22 44.69 30.87
C ILE A 3 13.77 43.35 30.34
N ALA A 4 14.85 42.84 30.94
CA ALA A 4 15.44 41.55 30.60
C ALA A 4 14.46 40.36 30.75
N ARG A 5 13.68 40.30 31.83
CA ARG A 5 12.67 39.24 32.02
C ARG A 5 11.56 39.30 30.95
N LYS A 6 11.20 40.48 30.48
CA LYS A 6 10.17 40.68 29.46
C LYS A 6 10.65 40.24 28.06
N LEU A 7 11.87 40.63 27.69
CA LEU A 7 12.52 40.18 26.45
C LEU A 7 12.71 38.65 26.45
N PHE A 8 13.12 38.08 27.58
CA PHE A 8 13.27 36.63 27.72
C PHE A 8 11.95 35.88 27.55
N LEU A 9 10.85 36.38 28.14
CA LEU A 9 9.52 35.78 27.97
C LEU A 9 9.04 35.83 26.51
N GLY A 10 9.25 36.96 25.82
CA GLY A 10 8.90 37.09 24.40
C GLY A 10 9.69 36.14 23.51
N PHE A 11 11.00 36.01 23.76
CA PHE A 11 11.86 35.06 23.04
C PHE A 11 11.46 33.60 23.29
N LEU A 12 11.13 33.27 24.54
CA LEU A 12 10.69 31.92 24.90
C LEU A 12 9.32 31.56 24.30
N GLY A 13 8.41 32.54 24.21
CA GLY A 13 7.14 32.40 23.50
C GLY A 13 7.33 32.16 22.00
N LEU A 14 8.26 32.87 21.35
CA LEU A 14 8.60 32.66 19.94
C LEU A 14 9.18 31.25 19.71
N ILE A 15 10.10 30.79 20.58
CA ILE A 15 10.65 29.44 20.51
C ILE A 15 9.53 28.39 20.64
N PHE A 16 8.61 28.57 21.59
CA PHE A 16 7.50 27.64 21.78
C PHE A 16 6.60 27.57 20.54
N LEU A 17 6.32 28.72 19.92
CA LEU A 17 5.55 28.79 18.67
C LEU A 17 6.26 28.04 17.52
N ILE A 18 7.56 28.27 17.33
CA ILE A 18 8.35 27.59 16.30
C ILE A 18 8.39 26.08 16.56
N ALA A 19 8.59 25.66 17.81
CA ALA A 19 8.60 24.25 18.19
C ALA A 19 7.24 23.59 17.94
N PHE A 20 6.14 24.28 18.24
CA PHE A 20 4.78 23.80 17.96
C PHE A 20 4.54 23.62 16.46
N LEU A 21 4.89 24.63 15.64
CA LEU A 21 4.78 24.56 14.18
C LEU A 21 5.61 23.42 13.60
N ALA A 22 6.84 23.24 14.09
CA ALA A 22 7.71 22.15 13.65
C ALA A 22 7.15 20.77 14.02
N ALA A 23 6.66 20.60 15.25
CA ALA A 23 6.06 19.35 15.70
C ALA A 23 4.80 19.00 14.90
N PHE A 24 3.95 20.00 14.64
CA PHE A 24 2.74 19.85 13.84
C PHE A 24 3.06 19.48 12.38
N GLY A 25 4.05 20.14 11.77
CA GLY A 25 4.51 19.80 10.42
C GLY A 25 5.07 18.37 10.32
N VAL A 26 5.88 17.94 11.30
CA VAL A 26 6.40 16.57 11.34
C VAL A 26 5.27 15.54 11.49
N TYR A 27 4.24 15.83 12.26
CA TYR A 27 3.08 14.95 12.42
C TYR A 27 2.37 14.69 11.09
N HIS A 28 1.99 15.75 10.37
CA HIS A 28 1.29 15.63 9.09
C HIS A 28 2.13 14.99 7.99
N VAL A 29 3.44 15.29 7.93
CA VAL A 29 4.33 14.63 6.97
C VAL A 29 4.39 13.13 7.22
N ARG A 30 4.43 12.69 8.50
CA ARG A 30 4.44 11.26 8.85
C ARG A 30 3.13 10.57 8.52
N GLU A 31 2.00 11.25 8.70
CA GLU A 31 0.69 10.73 8.34
C GLU A 31 0.58 10.54 6.83
N LEU A 32 0.94 11.57 6.05
CA LEU A 32 0.97 11.50 4.59
C LEU A 32 1.91 10.38 4.09
N GLN A 33 3.09 10.23 4.70
CA GLN A 33 4.02 9.14 4.38
C GLN A 33 3.37 7.77 4.60
N ARG A 34 2.67 7.56 5.72
CA ARG A 34 2.01 6.27 6.01
C ARG A 34 0.95 5.92 4.97
N ASP A 35 0.15 6.88 4.54
CA ASP A 35 -0.91 6.63 3.56
C ASP A 35 -0.34 6.42 2.16
N THR A 36 0.75 7.12 1.83
CA THR A 36 1.48 6.90 0.58
C THR A 36 2.14 5.51 0.54
N ASP A 37 2.76 5.09 1.65
CA ASP A 37 3.39 3.77 1.79
C ASP A 37 2.33 2.65 1.67
N ARG A 38 1.15 2.83 2.27
CA ARG A 38 0.01 1.91 2.12
C ARG A 38 -0.50 1.85 0.68
N ALA A 39 -0.65 2.99 0.01
CA ALA A 39 -1.05 3.03 -1.39
C ALA A 39 -0.02 2.30 -2.28
N GLU A 40 1.27 2.52 -2.05
CA GLU A 40 2.32 1.81 -2.77
C GLU A 40 2.26 0.30 -2.52
N GLN A 41 2.02 -0.11 -1.27
CA GLN A 41 1.88 -1.50 -0.91
C GLN A 41 0.71 -2.18 -1.62
N TYR A 42 -0.48 -1.56 -1.64
CA TYR A 42 -1.63 -2.09 -2.39
C TYR A 42 -1.33 -2.18 -3.89
N ARG A 43 -0.64 -1.18 -4.46
CA ARG A 43 -0.21 -1.20 -5.86
C ARG A 43 0.75 -2.37 -6.14
N ARG A 44 1.73 -2.61 -5.27
CA ARG A 44 2.67 -3.74 -5.40
C ARG A 44 1.95 -5.08 -5.28
N ASN A 45 0.98 -5.21 -4.38
CA ASN A 45 0.17 -6.43 -4.24
C ASN A 45 -0.67 -6.70 -5.49
N ALA A 46 -1.30 -5.66 -6.07
CA ALA A 46 -2.05 -5.78 -7.32
C ALA A 46 -1.17 -6.20 -8.51
N LEU A 47 0.04 -5.62 -8.63
CA LEU A 47 1.01 -6.01 -9.67
C LEU A 47 1.46 -7.46 -9.49
N THR A 48 1.77 -7.87 -8.26
CA THR A 48 2.16 -9.25 -7.95
C THR A 48 1.04 -10.24 -8.26
N LEU A 49 -0.22 -9.91 -7.96
CA LEU A 49 -1.37 -10.73 -8.34
C LEU A 49 -1.53 -10.86 -9.86
N ARG A 50 -1.21 -9.81 -10.61
CA ARG A 50 -1.22 -9.85 -12.08
C ARG A 50 -0.11 -10.75 -12.63
N GLU A 51 1.07 -10.74 -12.02
CA GLU A 51 2.15 -11.70 -12.34
C GLU A 51 1.74 -13.14 -12.03
N ILE A 52 1.08 -13.37 -10.89
CA ILE A 52 0.51 -14.68 -10.53
C ILE A 52 -0.53 -15.12 -11.56
N GLN A 53 -1.41 -14.23 -12.03
CA GLN A 53 -2.40 -14.53 -13.06
C GLN A 53 -1.73 -15.01 -14.36
N LEU A 54 -0.67 -14.33 -14.80
CA LEU A 54 0.11 -14.74 -15.98
C LEU A 54 0.75 -16.11 -15.76
N ARG A 55 1.36 -16.35 -14.59
CA ARG A 55 2.01 -17.63 -14.31
C ARG A 55 1.04 -18.79 -14.15
N LEU A 56 -0.17 -18.54 -13.64
CA LEU A 56 -1.25 -19.54 -13.63
C LEU A 56 -1.60 -19.94 -15.07
N ARG A 57 -1.60 -18.99 -16.02
CA ARG A 57 -1.79 -19.28 -17.44
C ARG A 57 -0.65 -20.11 -18.02
N ASP A 58 0.58 -19.73 -17.72
CA ASP A 58 1.75 -20.51 -18.16
C ASP A 58 1.71 -21.94 -17.56
N THR A 59 1.21 -22.09 -16.33
CA THR A 59 1.04 -23.39 -15.66
C THR A 59 0.01 -24.24 -16.39
N ARG A 60 -1.12 -23.66 -16.80
CA ARG A 60 -2.14 -24.32 -17.62
C ARG A 60 -1.57 -24.76 -18.96
N ASP A 61 -0.84 -23.88 -19.63
CA ASP A 61 -0.28 -24.15 -20.95
C ASP A 61 0.79 -25.24 -20.89
N ALA A 62 1.62 -25.24 -19.85
CA ALA A 62 2.58 -26.32 -19.58
C ALA A 62 1.87 -27.67 -19.34
N PHE A 63 0.82 -27.68 -18.51
CA PHE A 63 0.03 -28.90 -18.27
C PHE A 63 -0.66 -29.40 -19.54
N ALA A 64 -1.31 -28.51 -20.31
CA ALA A 64 -1.96 -28.87 -21.57
C ALA A 64 -0.94 -29.38 -22.60
N SER A 65 0.25 -28.79 -22.65
CA SER A 65 1.33 -29.23 -23.55
C SER A 65 1.87 -30.61 -23.14
N PHE A 66 2.02 -30.87 -21.84
CA PHE A 66 2.35 -32.20 -21.33
C PHE A 66 1.29 -33.23 -21.73
N LEU A 67 0.01 -32.92 -21.57
CA LEU A 67 -1.07 -33.83 -21.96
C LEU A 67 -1.02 -34.21 -23.45
N ARG A 68 -0.68 -33.26 -24.33
CA ARG A 68 -0.63 -33.47 -25.79
C ARG A 68 0.60 -34.24 -26.24
N THR A 69 1.75 -33.95 -25.65
CA THR A 69 3.07 -34.41 -26.15
C THR A 69 3.66 -35.55 -25.31
N GLY A 70 3.32 -35.61 -24.03
CA GLY A 70 3.97 -36.50 -23.05
C GLY A 70 5.40 -36.10 -22.68
N ASP A 71 5.90 -34.95 -23.13
CA ASP A 71 7.29 -34.52 -22.91
C ASP A 71 7.53 -34.11 -21.45
N GLU A 72 8.51 -34.74 -20.80
CA GLU A 72 8.90 -34.45 -19.41
C GLU A 72 9.38 -32.99 -19.21
N ALA A 73 9.85 -32.31 -20.25
CA ALA A 73 10.20 -30.88 -20.17
C ALA A 73 9.00 -30.01 -19.76
N HIS A 74 7.81 -30.31 -20.27
CA HIS A 74 6.59 -29.60 -19.87
C HIS A 74 6.17 -29.92 -18.44
N SER A 75 6.42 -31.15 -17.97
CA SER A 75 6.19 -31.52 -16.58
C SER A 75 7.09 -30.75 -15.62
N LEU A 76 8.37 -30.59 -15.96
CA LEU A 76 9.31 -29.81 -15.16
C LEU A 76 8.92 -28.33 -15.14
N ALA A 77 8.50 -27.78 -16.29
CA ALA A 77 8.01 -26.41 -16.37
C ALA A 77 6.78 -26.20 -15.48
N PHE A 78 5.81 -27.12 -15.51
CA PHE A 78 4.63 -27.09 -14.65
C PHE A 78 5.01 -27.05 -13.16
N GLU A 79 5.90 -27.93 -12.72
CA GLU A 79 6.35 -27.99 -11.32
C GLU A 79 7.06 -26.69 -10.89
N HIS A 80 7.94 -26.16 -11.74
CA HIS A 80 8.64 -24.91 -11.47
C HIS A 80 7.67 -23.73 -11.34
N LEU A 81 6.74 -23.58 -12.29
CA LEU A 81 5.75 -22.49 -12.30
C LEU A 81 4.84 -22.56 -11.07
N THR A 82 4.38 -23.76 -10.72
CA THR A 82 3.53 -24.01 -9.55
C THR A 82 4.21 -23.62 -8.24
N VAL A 83 5.49 -23.97 -8.07
CA VAL A 83 6.29 -23.58 -6.91
C VAL A 83 6.48 -22.07 -6.88
N SER A 84 6.70 -21.46 -8.03
CA SER A 84 6.86 -20.01 -8.15
C SER A 84 5.58 -19.25 -7.75
N VAL A 85 4.42 -19.69 -8.24
CA VAL A 85 3.11 -19.14 -7.85
C VAL A 85 2.87 -19.29 -6.35
N SER A 86 3.16 -20.45 -5.78
CA SER A 86 3.01 -20.67 -4.33
C SER A 86 3.86 -19.73 -3.49
N LYS A 87 5.12 -19.49 -3.92
CA LYS A 87 6.03 -18.55 -3.26
C LYS A 87 5.55 -17.11 -3.33
N GLU A 88 5.02 -16.67 -4.47
CA GLU A 88 4.49 -15.31 -4.62
C GLU A 88 3.20 -15.12 -3.84
N LEU A 89 2.29 -16.08 -3.90
CA LEU A 89 1.08 -16.05 -3.10
C LEU A 89 1.40 -15.93 -1.60
N ALA A 90 2.43 -16.62 -1.10
CA ALA A 90 2.84 -16.53 0.29
C ALA A 90 3.39 -15.15 0.71
N ARG A 91 3.95 -14.37 -0.23
CA ARG A 91 4.51 -13.04 0.04
C ARG A 91 3.45 -11.94 0.18
N LEU A 92 2.24 -12.17 -0.30
CA LEU A 92 1.16 -11.17 -0.34
C LEU A 92 0.50 -10.82 1.01
N VAL A 93 0.92 -11.40 2.14
CA VAL A 93 0.22 -11.21 3.44
C VAL A 93 0.44 -9.82 4.08
N TYR A 94 1.57 -9.17 3.80
CA TYR A 94 1.92 -7.95 4.54
C TYR A 94 0.88 -6.84 4.26
N GLY A 95 0.37 -6.20 5.32
CA GLY A 95 -0.52 -5.02 5.28
C GLY A 95 -1.93 -5.25 4.71
N CYS A 96 -2.39 -6.50 4.61
CA CYS A 96 -3.76 -6.80 4.21
C CYS A 96 -4.76 -6.65 5.37
N THR A 97 -5.99 -6.29 5.05
CA THR A 97 -7.15 -6.41 5.95
C THR A 97 -7.58 -7.88 6.09
N GLU A 98 -8.42 -8.19 7.08
CA GLU A 98 -8.92 -9.55 7.30
C GLU A 98 -9.70 -10.10 6.09
N GLU A 99 -10.46 -9.26 5.40
CA GLU A 99 -11.19 -9.65 4.18
C GLU A 99 -10.23 -9.99 3.04
N GLU A 100 -9.20 -9.16 2.84
CA GLU A 100 -8.17 -9.35 1.82
C GLU A 100 -7.35 -10.62 2.10
N GLU A 101 -7.00 -10.86 3.36
CA GLU A 101 -6.32 -12.08 3.79
C GLU A 101 -7.17 -13.33 3.55
N ARG A 102 -8.48 -13.24 3.81
CA ARG A 102 -9.43 -14.34 3.53
C ARG A 102 -9.50 -14.66 2.05
N ARG A 103 -9.57 -13.64 1.17
CA ARG A 103 -9.56 -13.82 -0.29
C ARG A 103 -8.25 -14.42 -0.79
N LEU A 104 -7.11 -13.89 -0.33
CA LEU A 104 -5.79 -14.44 -0.67
C LEU A 104 -5.63 -15.89 -0.19
N SER A 105 -6.17 -16.22 0.98
CA SER A 105 -6.17 -17.58 1.52
C SER A 105 -7.03 -18.53 0.68
N ALA A 106 -8.18 -18.06 0.19
CA ALA A 106 -9.01 -18.83 -0.74
C ALA A 106 -8.29 -19.10 -2.08
N ILE A 107 -7.59 -18.11 -2.63
CA ILE A 107 -6.76 -18.28 -3.84
C ILE A 107 -5.65 -19.31 -3.60
N ARG A 108 -4.95 -19.24 -2.45
CA ARG A 108 -3.92 -20.22 -2.07
C ARG A 108 -4.48 -21.62 -1.95
N ALA A 109 -5.59 -21.79 -1.25
CA ALA A 109 -6.23 -23.08 -1.09
C ALA A 109 -6.64 -23.65 -2.45
N GLY A 110 -7.28 -22.84 -3.30
CA GLY A 110 -7.65 -23.20 -4.67
C GLY A 110 -6.44 -23.64 -5.49
N HIS A 111 -5.34 -22.88 -5.47
CA HIS A 111 -4.10 -23.22 -6.17
C HIS A 111 -3.50 -24.55 -5.70
N VAL A 112 -3.46 -24.80 -4.39
CA VAL A 112 -2.95 -26.05 -3.82
C VAL A 112 -3.81 -27.24 -4.23
N HIS A 113 -5.14 -27.10 -4.21
CA HIS A 113 -6.05 -28.14 -4.66
C HIS A 113 -5.90 -28.43 -6.15
N LEU A 114 -5.95 -27.39 -7.00
CA LEU A 114 -5.76 -27.51 -8.44
C LEU A 114 -4.43 -28.21 -8.76
N THR A 115 -3.34 -27.74 -8.16
CA THR A 115 -2.00 -28.31 -8.38
C THR A 115 -1.96 -29.80 -8.06
N ARG A 116 -2.56 -30.21 -6.94
CA ARG A 116 -2.61 -31.61 -6.53
C ARG A 116 -3.35 -32.44 -7.58
N ASP A 117 -4.52 -31.98 -8.00
CA ASP A 117 -5.38 -32.68 -8.97
C ASP A 117 -4.66 -32.80 -10.33
N LEU A 118 -4.00 -31.72 -10.77
CA LEU A 118 -3.18 -31.71 -11.98
C LEU A 118 -2.02 -32.70 -11.90
N ARG A 119 -1.30 -32.76 -10.77
CA ARG A 119 -0.18 -33.72 -10.60
C ARG A 119 -0.66 -35.17 -10.67
N VAL A 120 -1.77 -35.50 -10.03
CA VAL A 120 -2.39 -36.84 -10.12
C VAL A 120 -2.76 -37.17 -11.58
N LEU A 121 -3.33 -36.22 -12.31
CA LEU A 121 -3.64 -36.38 -13.73
C LEU A 121 -2.38 -36.60 -14.57
N MET A 122 -1.30 -35.87 -14.31
CA MET A 122 -0.03 -36.04 -15.02
C MET A 122 0.61 -37.40 -14.75
N GLU A 123 0.63 -37.84 -13.49
CA GLU A 123 1.15 -39.15 -13.09
C GLU A 123 0.36 -40.30 -13.73
N SER A 124 -0.97 -40.22 -13.72
CA SER A 124 -1.83 -41.24 -14.33
C SER A 124 -1.71 -41.35 -15.85
N ARG A 125 -1.19 -40.31 -16.51
CA ARG A 125 -0.99 -40.24 -17.98
C ARG A 125 0.47 -40.32 -18.41
N LYS A 126 1.38 -40.54 -17.45
CA LYS A 126 2.81 -40.63 -17.74
C LYS A 126 3.08 -41.81 -18.68
N GLY A 127 3.77 -41.54 -19.80
CA GLY A 127 4.11 -42.56 -20.81
C GLY A 127 3.01 -42.85 -21.85
N ALA A 128 1.84 -42.23 -21.74
CA ALA A 128 0.78 -42.34 -22.74
C ALA A 128 0.69 -41.04 -23.54
N ALA A 129 1.41 -40.96 -24.66
CA ALA A 129 1.28 -39.83 -25.58
C ALA A 129 -0.15 -39.84 -26.16
N HIS A 130 -0.95 -38.85 -25.77
CA HIS A 130 -2.32 -38.72 -26.22
C HIS A 130 -2.46 -37.42 -26.99
N THR A 131 -2.29 -37.52 -28.32
CA THR A 131 -2.41 -36.39 -29.26
C THR A 131 -3.78 -35.69 -29.21
N THR A 132 -4.78 -36.29 -28.56
CA THR A 132 -6.14 -35.76 -28.37
C THR A 132 -6.49 -35.44 -26.91
N ALA A 133 -5.56 -35.54 -25.96
CA ALA A 133 -5.86 -35.24 -24.56
C ALA A 133 -6.15 -33.74 -24.39
N THR A 134 -7.43 -33.41 -24.21
CA THR A 134 -7.88 -32.09 -23.78
C THR A 134 -7.82 -31.97 -22.27
N VAL A 135 -7.61 -30.76 -21.77
CA VAL A 135 -7.77 -30.45 -20.35
C VAL A 135 -9.20 -30.86 -19.93
N PRO A 136 -9.37 -31.62 -18.83
CA PRO A 136 -10.70 -31.97 -18.36
C PRO A 136 -11.51 -30.72 -18.01
N ARG A 137 -12.80 -30.69 -18.36
CA ARG A 137 -13.68 -29.55 -18.10
C ARG A 137 -13.68 -29.11 -16.62
N ALA A 138 -13.65 -30.08 -15.70
CA ALA A 138 -13.59 -29.78 -14.26
C ALA A 138 -12.32 -28.99 -13.86
N VAL A 139 -11.19 -29.26 -14.52
CA VAL A 139 -9.94 -28.53 -14.31
C VAL A 139 -10.06 -27.11 -14.85
N ASP A 140 -10.60 -26.95 -16.05
CA ASP A 140 -10.83 -25.62 -16.64
C ASP A 140 -11.77 -24.78 -15.76
N GLU A 141 -12.86 -25.36 -15.23
CA GLU A 141 -13.79 -24.68 -14.32
C GLU A 141 -13.12 -24.26 -13.01
N GLN A 142 -12.26 -25.10 -12.43
CA GLN A 142 -11.46 -24.75 -11.24
C GLN A 142 -10.49 -23.60 -11.54
N MET A 143 -9.81 -23.65 -12.69
CA MET A 143 -8.89 -22.60 -13.14
C MET A 143 -9.60 -21.26 -13.33
N ASP A 144 -10.74 -21.26 -14.01
CA ASP A 144 -11.56 -20.07 -14.21
C ASP A 144 -12.04 -19.48 -12.88
N GLY A 145 -12.38 -20.33 -11.89
CA GLY A 145 -12.70 -19.89 -10.54
C GLY A 145 -11.53 -19.19 -9.84
N ILE A 146 -10.32 -19.73 -9.94
CA ILE A 146 -9.12 -19.11 -9.37
C ILE A 146 -8.80 -17.79 -10.09
N TYR A 147 -8.90 -17.75 -11.42
CA TYR A 147 -8.68 -16.52 -12.19
C TYR A 147 -9.64 -15.41 -11.81
N ARG A 148 -10.93 -15.74 -11.66
CA ARG A 148 -11.94 -14.78 -11.23
C ARG A 148 -11.61 -14.23 -9.84
N ASN A 149 -11.25 -15.10 -8.90
CA ASN A 149 -10.87 -14.67 -7.56
C ASN A 149 -9.63 -13.77 -7.57
N VAL A 150 -8.63 -14.07 -8.40
CA VAL A 150 -7.44 -13.23 -8.60
C VAL A 150 -7.83 -11.88 -9.19
N GLU A 151 -8.65 -11.85 -10.23
CA GLU A 151 -9.11 -10.63 -10.89
C GLU A 151 -9.93 -9.73 -9.95
N GLU A 152 -10.88 -10.30 -9.21
CA GLU A 152 -11.64 -9.58 -8.19
C GLU A 152 -10.73 -9.00 -7.10
N THR A 153 -9.67 -9.73 -6.71
CA THR A 153 -8.73 -9.26 -5.70
C THR A 153 -7.81 -8.16 -6.26
N ILE A 154 -7.46 -8.19 -7.55
CA ILE A 154 -6.74 -7.10 -8.22
C ILE A 154 -7.58 -5.83 -8.23
N VAL A 155 -8.87 -5.95 -8.59
CA VAL A 155 -9.80 -4.81 -8.59
C VAL A 155 -9.92 -4.23 -7.18
N LEU A 156 -10.11 -5.08 -6.17
CA LEU A 156 -10.18 -4.66 -4.77
C LEU A 156 -8.93 -3.87 -4.34
N PHE A 157 -7.72 -4.36 -4.64
CA PHE A 157 -6.51 -3.61 -4.33
C PHE A 157 -6.39 -2.32 -5.15
N GLY A 158 -6.86 -2.29 -6.40
CA GLY A 158 -6.94 -1.07 -7.21
C GLY A 158 -7.84 -0.01 -6.58
N ASP A 159 -9.01 -0.41 -6.08
CA ASP A 159 -9.93 0.48 -5.37
C ASP A 159 -9.30 1.01 -4.07
N ARG A 160 -8.60 0.15 -3.32
CA ARG A 160 -7.85 0.57 -2.12
C ARG A 160 -6.77 1.60 -2.43
N VAL A 161 -6.04 1.45 -3.53
CA VAL A 161 -5.05 2.46 -3.96
C VAL A 161 -5.74 3.80 -4.19
N ASN A 162 -6.86 3.81 -4.92
CA ASN A 162 -7.60 5.04 -5.21
C ASN A 162 -8.14 5.69 -3.94
N ASP A 163 -8.65 4.90 -2.99
CA ASP A 163 -9.12 5.39 -1.69
C ASP A 163 -7.99 6.00 -0.87
N GLN A 164 -6.83 5.33 -0.77
CA GLN A 164 -5.68 5.86 -0.04
C GLN A 164 -5.12 7.14 -0.68
N VAL A 165 -5.08 7.21 -2.02
CA VAL A 165 -4.68 8.44 -2.74
C VAL A 165 -5.65 9.58 -2.45
N ARG A 166 -6.96 9.33 -2.48
CA ARG A 166 -7.98 10.35 -2.15
C ARG A 166 -7.88 10.83 -0.71
N MET A 167 -7.63 9.93 0.24
CA MET A 167 -7.40 10.29 1.64
C MET A 167 -6.14 11.14 1.78
N ALA A 168 -5.02 10.71 1.19
CA ALA A 168 -3.77 11.47 1.19
C ALA A 168 -3.92 12.86 0.55
N GLU A 169 -4.67 13.00 -0.54
CA GLU A 169 -4.97 14.31 -1.15
C GLU A 169 -5.82 15.20 -0.23
N ALA A 170 -6.82 14.62 0.45
CA ALA A 170 -7.67 15.35 1.38
C ALA A 170 -6.85 15.83 2.60
N ASP A 171 -6.01 14.96 3.15
CA ASP A 171 -5.16 15.26 4.30
C ASP A 171 -4.07 16.27 3.94
N ALA A 172 -3.49 16.18 2.74
CA ALA A 172 -2.56 17.19 2.24
C ALA A 172 -3.23 18.58 2.11
N ARG A 173 -4.47 18.65 1.60
CA ARG A 173 -5.23 19.91 1.53
C ARG A 173 -5.56 20.47 2.91
N ALA A 174 -5.96 19.61 3.85
CA ALA A 174 -6.24 20.01 5.22
C ALA A 174 -4.96 20.52 5.91
N ALA A 175 -3.85 19.78 5.82
CA ALA A 175 -2.56 20.17 6.37
C ALA A 175 -2.06 21.51 5.80
N PHE A 176 -2.20 21.72 4.49
CA PHE A 176 -1.86 23.01 3.87
C PHE A 176 -2.72 24.16 4.42
N THR A 177 -4.03 23.90 4.58
CA THR A 177 -4.97 24.89 5.13
C THR A 177 -4.63 25.23 6.58
N PHE A 178 -4.35 24.23 7.42
CA PHE A 178 -3.93 24.45 8.80
C PHE A 178 -2.59 25.18 8.90
N MET A 179 -1.59 24.80 8.10
CA MET A 179 -0.30 25.51 8.05
C MET A 179 -0.46 26.97 7.60
N ALA A 180 -1.35 27.25 6.65
CA ALA A 180 -1.61 28.62 6.22
C ALA A 180 -2.27 29.45 7.34
N ILE A 181 -3.27 28.88 8.04
CA ILE A 181 -3.93 29.53 9.18
C ILE A 181 -2.92 29.77 10.30
N ASP A 182 -2.15 28.75 10.68
CA ASP A 182 -1.14 28.84 11.74
C ASP A 182 -0.04 29.85 11.40
N GLY A 183 0.38 29.91 10.13
CA GLY A 183 1.33 30.90 9.65
C GLY A 183 0.79 32.33 9.79
N ILE A 184 -0.47 32.57 9.42
CA ILE A 184 -1.13 33.88 9.60
C ILE A 184 -1.23 34.23 11.09
N LEU A 185 -1.68 33.28 11.93
CA LEU A 185 -1.78 33.49 13.38
C LEU A 185 -0.41 33.78 14.00
N ALA A 186 0.64 33.10 13.55
CA ALA A 186 2.01 33.35 14.00
C ALA A 186 2.49 34.77 13.65
N VAL A 187 2.19 35.26 12.44
CA VAL A 187 2.51 36.64 12.04
C VAL A 187 1.75 37.64 12.90
N ILE A 188 0.44 37.45 13.09
CA ILE A 188 -0.38 38.34 13.92
C ILE A 188 0.13 38.36 15.37
N ALA A 189 0.40 37.19 15.96
CA ALA A 189 0.96 37.07 17.30
C ALA A 189 2.33 37.73 17.41
N GLY A 190 3.20 37.56 16.42
CA GLY A 190 4.50 38.21 16.33
C GLY A 190 4.39 39.73 16.30
N CYS A 191 3.50 40.28 15.46
CA CYS A 191 3.21 41.71 15.41
C CYS A 191 2.65 42.23 16.75
N ALA A 192 1.70 41.52 17.37
CA ALA A 192 1.13 41.91 18.65
C ALA A 192 2.18 41.93 19.78
N ILE A 193 3.06 40.92 19.84
CA ILE A 193 4.18 40.87 20.79
C ILE A 193 5.16 42.02 20.53
N ALA A 194 5.51 42.27 19.27
CA ALA A 194 6.41 43.36 18.90
C ALA A 194 5.83 44.73 19.31
N VAL A 195 4.54 44.98 19.06
CA VAL A 195 3.84 46.21 19.47
C VAL A 195 3.77 46.33 20.99
N ALA A 196 3.45 45.24 21.69
CA ALA A 196 3.39 45.24 23.16
C ALA A 196 4.75 45.54 23.80
N ILE A 197 5.84 44.96 23.25
CA ILE A 197 7.21 45.26 23.68
C ILE A 197 7.55 46.71 23.36
N ALA A 198 7.29 47.18 22.14
CA ALA A 198 7.57 48.55 21.71
C ALA A 198 6.87 49.57 22.61
N GLY A 199 5.57 49.40 22.87
CA GLY A 199 4.79 50.29 23.75
C GLY A 199 5.27 50.28 25.20
N GLN A 200 5.77 49.16 25.71
CA GLN A 200 6.34 49.09 27.06
C GLN A 200 7.76 49.70 27.16
N ILE A 201 8.50 49.74 26.06
CA ILE A 201 9.82 50.40 25.98
C ILE A 201 9.68 51.91 25.76
N THR A 202 8.71 52.36 24.94
CA THR A 202 8.48 53.79 24.69
C THR A 202 7.67 54.49 25.79
N GLY A 203 6.79 53.77 26.50
CA GLY A 203 6.02 54.28 27.64
C GLY A 203 6.82 55.02 28.74
N PRO A 204 8.02 54.57 29.16
CA PRO A 204 8.82 55.30 30.14
C PRO A 204 9.46 56.60 29.60
N VAL A 205 9.58 56.79 28.28
CA VAL A 205 10.16 58.01 27.69
C VAL A 205 9.16 59.18 27.73
N HIS A 206 7.87 58.90 27.57
CA HIS A 206 6.81 59.92 27.64
C HIS A 206 6.46 60.41 29.05
N ARG A 207 6.99 59.79 30.11
CA ARG A 207 6.80 60.26 31.50
C ARG A 207 7.95 61.13 32.00
N LEU A 208 8.98 61.35 31.18
CA LEU A 208 10.16 62.16 31.49
C LEU A 208 10.19 63.49 30.70
N ALA A 209 9.18 63.77 29.87
CA ALA A 209 8.89 65.06 29.26
C ALA A 209 7.62 65.63 29.88
#